data_AF-A0A1R1JUN3-F1
#
_entry.id   AF-A0A1R1JUN3-F1
#
_cell.length_a   1.000
_cell.length_b   1.000
_cell.length_c   1.000
_cell.angle_alpha   90.00
_cell.angle_beta   90.00
_cell.angle_gamma   90.00
#
_symmetry.space_group_name_H-M   'P 1'
#
loop_
_entity.id
_entity.type
_entity.pdbx_description
1 polymer ?
#
loop_
_entity_poly.entity_id
_entity_poly.type
_entity_poly.pdbx_seq_one_letter_code
_entity_poly.pdbx_strand_id
1 'polypeptide(L)'
;MQHWEYSDFFYATSPGYFTLFVLALSKMFDRDPRSAGFQSLRTALEQEGKPEVAAQIEAALTPLRPKVKRIMEIRSQSVVHNSFGLSRDDIYKANGITIDEIRDLVDATCQCISRVAAALDIQGHALASERTANATLRMLAGLKASLQHTRD
;
A
#
# COMPACT_ATOMS: atom_id res chain seq x y z
N MET A 1 -10.59 -33.22 -10.89
CA MET A 1 -11.14 -32.12 -11.69
C MET A 1 -10.27 -30.88 -11.45
N GLN A 2 -9.79 -30.19 -12.48
CA GLN A 2 -9.02 -28.95 -12.29
C GLN A 2 -10.01 -27.80 -12.07
N HIS A 3 -9.91 -27.15 -10.92
CA HIS A 3 -10.80 -26.06 -10.51
C HIS A 3 -10.26 -24.72 -11.01
N TRP A 4 -10.48 -24.43 -12.30
CA TRP A 4 -10.01 -23.24 -12.99
C TRP A 4 -10.60 -21.94 -12.40
N GLU A 5 -11.79 -22.02 -11.81
CA GLU A 5 -12.48 -20.92 -11.14
C GLU A 5 -11.66 -20.30 -10.00
N TYR A 6 -10.89 -21.10 -9.27
CA TYR A 6 -9.99 -20.59 -8.22
C TYR A 6 -8.79 -19.88 -8.85
N SER A 7 -8.24 -20.44 -9.94
CA SER A 7 -7.12 -19.83 -10.67
C SER A 7 -7.52 -18.46 -11.25
N ASP A 8 -8.68 -18.36 -11.86
CA ASP A 8 -9.20 -17.11 -12.43
C ASP A 8 -9.50 -16.08 -11.34
N PHE A 9 -10.06 -16.52 -10.21
CA PHE A 9 -10.25 -15.66 -9.05
C PHE A 9 -8.91 -15.10 -8.55
N PHE A 10 -7.91 -15.94 -8.29
CA PHE A 10 -6.60 -15.46 -7.81
C PHE A 10 -5.89 -14.58 -8.84
N TYR A 11 -6.00 -14.92 -10.13
CA TYR A 11 -5.45 -14.12 -11.22
C TYR A 11 -6.10 -12.75 -11.31
N ALA A 12 -7.43 -12.65 -11.24
CA ALA A 12 -8.17 -11.39 -11.29
C ALA A 12 -8.01 -10.54 -10.01
N THR A 13 -7.86 -11.20 -8.86
CA THR A 13 -7.77 -10.50 -7.57
C THR A 13 -6.39 -9.86 -7.38
N SER A 14 -5.31 -10.47 -7.90
CA SER A 14 -3.95 -9.92 -7.83
C SER A 14 -3.81 -8.47 -8.36
N PRO A 15 -4.21 -8.14 -9.61
CA PRO A 15 -4.15 -6.76 -10.11
C PRO A 15 -5.16 -5.83 -9.42
N GLY A 16 -6.28 -6.36 -8.93
CA GLY A 16 -7.24 -5.61 -8.13
C GLY A 16 -6.66 -5.16 -6.79
N TYR A 17 -6.03 -6.07 -6.05
CA TYR A 17 -5.35 -5.76 -4.79
C TYR A 17 -4.17 -4.84 -4.99
N PHE A 18 -3.38 -5.05 -6.05
CA PHE A 18 -2.26 -4.16 -6.36
C PHE A 18 -2.76 -2.73 -6.63
N THR A 19 -3.85 -2.58 -7.39
CA THR A 19 -4.48 -1.27 -7.64
C THR A 19 -4.98 -0.61 -6.35
N LEU A 20 -5.68 -1.36 -5.50
CA LEU A 20 -6.16 -0.88 -4.20
C LEU A 20 -5.01 -0.48 -3.28
N PHE A 21 -3.93 -1.26 -3.27
CA PHE A 21 -2.72 -0.97 -2.51
C PHE A 21 -2.08 0.34 -3.00
N VAL A 22 -1.89 0.51 -4.32
CA VAL A 22 -1.36 1.74 -4.91
C VAL A 22 -2.25 2.94 -4.55
N LEU A 23 -3.58 2.79 -4.59
CA LEU A 23 -4.53 3.83 -4.19
C LEU A 23 -4.40 4.19 -2.70
N ALA A 24 -4.33 3.19 -1.82
CA ALA A 24 -4.19 3.38 -0.39
C ALA A 24 -2.87 4.10 -0.04
N LEU A 25 -1.76 3.61 -0.60
CA LEU A 25 -0.45 4.23 -0.44
C LEU A 25 -0.46 5.65 -1.00
N SER A 26 -1.07 5.85 -2.15
CA SER A 26 -1.17 7.18 -2.78
C SER A 26 -1.88 8.18 -1.87
N LYS A 27 -3.00 7.79 -1.28
CA LYS A 27 -3.81 8.66 -0.42
C LYS A 27 -3.01 9.23 0.76
N MET A 28 -2.04 8.49 1.29
CA MET A 28 -1.19 8.93 2.39
C MET A 28 -0.30 10.12 2.02
N PHE A 29 0.05 10.25 0.75
CA PHE A 29 0.89 11.32 0.21
C PHE A 29 0.10 12.41 -0.52
N ASP A 30 -1.23 12.30 -0.54
CA ASP A 30 -2.08 13.30 -1.18
C ASP A 30 -1.90 14.65 -0.49
N ARG A 31 -1.89 15.72 -1.29
CA ARG A 31 -1.76 17.11 -0.82
C ARG A 31 -3.11 17.79 -0.65
N ASP A 32 -4.21 17.12 -1.01
CA ASP A 32 -5.55 17.64 -0.76
C ASP A 32 -5.73 17.79 0.77
N PRO A 33 -6.03 19.01 1.27
CA PRO A 33 -6.21 19.26 2.70
C PRO A 33 -7.40 18.48 3.30
N ARG A 34 -8.29 17.94 2.47
CA ARG A 34 -9.39 17.06 2.89
C ARG A 34 -8.96 15.60 3.05
N SER A 35 -7.74 15.24 2.62
CA SER A 35 -7.20 13.89 2.78
C SER A 35 -6.47 13.76 4.11
N ALA A 36 -6.77 12.68 4.83
CA ALA A 36 -6.05 12.29 6.05
C ALA A 36 -4.69 11.64 5.70
N GLY A 37 -3.77 12.44 5.16
CA GLY A 37 -2.41 12.04 4.77
C GLY A 37 -1.31 12.69 5.63
N PHE A 38 -0.05 12.49 5.25
CA PHE A 38 1.11 13.03 5.97
C PHE A 38 1.09 14.55 6.13
N GLN A 39 0.49 15.29 5.19
CA GLN A 39 0.31 16.73 5.32
C GLN A 39 -0.61 17.05 6.51
N SER A 40 -1.77 16.41 6.61
CA SER A 40 -2.69 16.60 7.73
C SER A 40 -2.05 16.22 9.07
N LEU A 41 -1.25 15.14 9.10
CA LEU A 41 -0.51 14.72 10.29
C LEU A 41 0.53 15.76 10.72
N ARG A 42 1.29 16.32 9.78
CA ARG A 42 2.26 17.39 10.07
C ARG A 42 1.57 18.63 10.62
N THR A 43 0.48 19.08 9.99
CA THR A 43 -0.29 20.23 10.47
C THR A 43 -0.84 20.00 11.88
N ALA A 44 -1.35 18.80 12.17
CA ALA A 44 -1.82 18.45 13.51
C ALA A 44 -0.66 18.49 14.54
N LEU A 45 0.51 17.95 14.20
CA LEU A 45 1.69 17.99 15.09
C LEU A 45 2.17 19.41 15.36
N GLU A 46 2.14 20.29 14.35
CA GLU A 46 2.47 21.71 14.53
C GLU A 46 1.48 22.39 15.48
N GLN A 47 0.18 22.08 15.37
CA GLN A 47 -0.87 22.62 16.24
C GLN A 47 -0.77 22.10 17.68
N GLU A 48 -0.32 20.86 17.87
CA GLU A 48 -0.08 20.24 19.18
C GLU A 48 1.27 20.65 19.81
N GLY A 49 1.98 21.62 19.22
CA GLY A 49 3.24 22.13 19.76
C GLY A 49 4.43 21.17 19.60
N LYS A 50 4.40 20.29 18.59
CA LYS A 50 5.47 19.33 18.25
C LYS A 50 6.10 19.60 16.86
N PRO A 51 6.55 20.82 16.55
CA PRO A 51 7.09 21.17 15.23
C PRO A 51 8.34 20.37 14.85
N GLU A 52 9.12 19.91 15.83
CA GLU A 52 10.30 19.06 15.62
C GLU A 52 9.93 17.68 15.05
N VAL A 53 8.81 17.10 15.48
CA VAL A 53 8.32 15.83 14.94
C VAL A 53 7.78 16.04 13.53
N ALA A 54 7.08 17.16 13.28
CA ALA A 54 6.62 17.52 11.94
C ALA A 54 7.79 17.72 10.95
N ALA A 55 8.88 18.35 11.40
CA ALA A 55 10.09 18.51 10.60
C ALA A 55 10.79 17.17 10.31
N GLN A 56 10.82 16.25 11.27
CA GLN A 56 11.35 14.89 11.05
C GLN A 56 10.55 14.10 10.02
N ILE A 57 9.22 14.22 10.01
CA ILE A 57 8.37 13.63 8.96
C ILE A 57 8.79 14.19 7.61
N GLU A 58 8.86 15.53 7.46
CA GLU A 58 9.22 16.13 6.18
C GLU A 58 10.60 15.70 5.69
N ALA A 59 11.58 15.64 6.60
CA ALA A 59 12.93 15.17 6.28
C ALA A 59 12.93 13.71 5.81
N ALA A 60 12.13 12.84 6.44
CA ALA A 60 12.01 11.43 6.04
C ALA A 60 11.29 11.26 4.70
N LEU A 61 10.28 12.09 4.40
CA LEU A 61 9.48 11.98 3.19
C LEU A 61 10.11 12.65 1.97
N THR A 62 10.96 13.66 2.17
CA THR A 62 11.58 14.43 1.08
C THR A 62 12.32 13.55 0.06
N PRO A 63 13.17 12.60 0.47
CA PRO A 63 13.85 11.68 -0.46
C PRO A 63 12.88 10.79 -1.26
N LEU A 64 11.68 10.54 -0.75
CA LEU A 64 10.68 9.65 -1.35
C LEU A 64 9.81 10.35 -2.40
N ARG A 65 9.82 11.69 -2.47
CA ARG A 65 8.97 12.48 -3.37
C ARG A 65 9.02 12.04 -4.83
N PRO A 66 10.18 11.71 -5.43
CA PRO A 66 10.21 11.22 -6.80
C PRO A 66 9.46 9.89 -6.98
N LYS A 67 9.60 8.97 -6.02
CA LYS A 67 8.89 7.66 -6.03
C LYS A 67 7.39 7.84 -5.85
N VAL A 68 6.99 8.71 -4.92
CA VAL A 68 5.58 9.08 -4.67
C VAL A 68 4.93 9.67 -5.91
N LYS A 69 5.65 10.54 -6.65
CA LYS A 69 5.14 11.13 -7.90
C LYS A 69 4.78 10.05 -8.93
N ARG A 70 5.66 9.06 -9.15
CA ARG A 70 5.38 7.95 -10.07
C ARG A 70 4.16 7.14 -9.63
N ILE A 71 3.98 6.94 -8.32
CA ILE A 71 2.79 6.27 -7.77
C ILE A 71 1.51 7.10 -7.99
N MET A 72 1.56 8.42 -7.85
CA MET A 72 0.44 9.30 -8.22
C MET A 72 0.10 9.19 -9.71
N GLU A 73 1.11 9.12 -10.57
CA GLU A 73 0.94 8.98 -12.02
C GLU A 73 0.29 7.64 -12.36
N ILE A 74 0.74 6.54 -11.74
CA ILE A 74 0.10 5.21 -11.86
C ILE A 74 -1.35 5.26 -11.38
N ARG A 75 -1.65 5.88 -10.23
CA ARG A 75 -3.04 6.05 -9.75
C ARG A 75 -3.89 6.76 -10.80
N SER A 76 -3.41 7.89 -11.32
CA SER A 76 -4.13 8.70 -12.30
C SER A 76 -4.43 7.88 -13.56
N GLN A 77 -3.45 7.15 -14.08
CA GLN A 77 -3.57 6.37 -15.31
C GLN A 77 -4.31 5.03 -15.13
N SER A 78 -4.25 4.42 -13.94
CA SER A 78 -4.89 3.12 -13.68
C SER A 78 -6.34 3.23 -13.21
N VAL A 79 -6.73 4.39 -12.65
CA VAL A 79 -8.03 4.55 -11.95
C VAL A 79 -8.85 5.71 -12.51
N VAL A 80 -8.23 6.82 -12.92
CA VAL A 80 -8.94 8.04 -13.36
C VAL A 80 -9.06 8.10 -14.89
N HIS A 81 -8.03 7.67 -15.61
CA HIS A 81 -8.01 7.65 -17.07
C HIS A 81 -7.65 6.25 -17.57
N ASN A 82 -8.61 5.32 -17.57
CA ASN A 82 -8.54 4.12 -18.41
C ASN A 82 -8.63 4.57 -19.88
N SER A 83 -7.54 5.14 -20.40
CA SER A 83 -7.40 5.41 -21.82
C SER A 83 -7.52 4.07 -22.52
N PHE A 84 -8.55 3.91 -23.35
CA PHE A 84 -8.97 2.69 -24.05
C PHE A 84 -7.87 1.99 -24.90
N GLY A 85 -6.64 2.50 -24.93
CA GLY A 85 -5.53 2.02 -25.75
C GLY A 85 -4.22 1.71 -25.02
N LEU A 86 -4.15 1.73 -23.69
CA LEU A 86 -2.94 1.34 -22.93
C LEU A 86 -3.23 0.10 -22.08
N SER A 87 -2.47 -0.98 -22.26
CA SER A 87 -2.57 -2.12 -21.37
C SER A 87 -2.00 -1.75 -19.99
N ARG A 88 -2.47 -2.40 -18.93
CA ARG A 88 -1.91 -2.21 -17.58
C ARG A 88 -0.41 -2.50 -17.54
N ASP A 89 0.05 -3.47 -18.32
CA ASP A 89 1.47 -3.77 -18.46
C ASP A 89 2.25 -2.61 -19.08
N ASP A 90 1.66 -1.87 -20.02
CA ASP A 90 2.26 -0.67 -20.61
C ASP A 90 2.31 0.49 -19.61
N ILE A 91 1.28 0.64 -18.76
CA ILE A 91 1.27 1.65 -17.68
C ILE A 91 2.37 1.35 -16.66
N TYR A 92 2.54 0.09 -16.26
CA TYR A 92 3.58 -0.30 -15.31
C TYR A 92 4.99 -0.21 -15.91
N LYS A 93 5.16 -0.58 -17.18
CA LYS A 93 6.43 -0.39 -17.90
C LYS A 93 6.76 1.08 -18.13
N ALA A 94 5.77 1.91 -18.45
CA ALA A 94 5.97 3.34 -18.73
C ALA A 94 6.28 4.16 -17.48
N ASN A 95 5.71 3.81 -16.32
CA ASN A 95 5.98 4.52 -15.06
C ASN A 95 7.21 3.99 -14.30
N GLY A 96 7.75 2.83 -14.71
CA GLY A 96 9.11 2.39 -14.38
C GLY A 96 9.42 2.19 -12.89
N ILE A 97 8.40 2.09 -12.01
CA ILE A 97 8.62 1.81 -10.59
C ILE A 97 8.79 0.30 -10.38
N THR A 98 9.87 -0.11 -9.73
CA THR A 98 10.12 -1.52 -9.44
C THR A 98 9.38 -1.97 -8.18
N ILE A 99 9.20 -3.29 -8.00
CA ILE A 99 8.64 -3.87 -6.77
C ILE A 99 9.49 -3.49 -5.56
N ASP A 100 10.81 -3.46 -5.70
CA ASP A 100 11.71 -3.07 -4.62
C ASP A 100 11.57 -1.58 -4.28
N GLU A 101 11.39 -0.70 -5.27
CA GLU A 101 11.11 0.72 -5.01
C GLU A 101 9.76 0.93 -4.28
N ILE A 102 8.76 0.10 -4.58
CA ILE A 102 7.48 0.09 -3.85
C ILE A 102 7.69 -0.39 -2.42
N ARG A 103 8.46 -1.47 -2.21
CA ARG A 103 8.79 -1.99 -0.88
C ARG A 103 9.52 -0.94 -0.04
N ASP A 104 10.54 -0.29 -0.59
CA ASP A 104 11.25 0.81 0.07
C ASP A 104 10.30 1.91 0.53
N LEU A 105 9.30 2.25 -0.31
CA LEU A 105 8.35 3.28 0.02
C LEU A 105 7.42 2.86 1.16
N VAL A 106 6.95 1.61 1.15
CA VAL A 106 6.15 1.05 2.26
C VAL A 106 6.95 1.07 3.55
N ASP A 107 8.18 0.56 3.51
CA ASP A 107 9.04 0.46 4.68
C ASP A 107 9.34 1.84 5.26
N ALA A 108 9.68 2.81 4.41
CA ALA A 108 9.91 4.19 4.82
C ALA A 108 8.64 4.85 5.40
N THR A 109 7.47 4.56 4.82
CA THR A 109 6.16 5.02 5.33
C THR A 109 5.88 4.45 6.72
N CYS A 110 6.03 3.13 6.89
CA CYS A 110 5.85 2.43 8.16
C CYS A 110 6.82 2.92 9.23
N GLN A 111 8.10 3.12 8.87
CA GLN A 111 9.10 3.68 9.77
C GLN A 111 8.76 5.11 10.19
N CYS A 112 8.28 5.94 9.26
CA CYS A 112 7.84 7.30 9.56
C CYS A 112 6.68 7.29 10.57
N ILE A 113 5.63 6.50 10.31
CA ILE A 113 4.50 6.35 11.25
C ILE A 113 4.97 5.85 12.61
N SER A 114 5.87 4.85 12.63
CA SER A 114 6.39 4.28 13.88
C SER A 114 7.17 5.31 14.70
N ARG A 115 7.97 6.16 14.05
CA ARG A 115 8.69 7.25 14.72
C ARG A 115 7.74 8.29 15.29
N VAL A 116 6.70 8.66 14.55
CA VAL A 116 5.66 9.58 15.04
C VAL A 116 4.94 8.97 16.23
N ALA A 117 4.53 7.71 16.14
CA ALA A 117 3.88 7.00 17.24
C ALA A 117 4.76 6.99 18.48
N ALA A 118 6.05 6.65 18.36
CA ALA A 118 6.99 6.71 19.47
C ALA A 118 7.14 8.13 20.07
N ALA A 119 7.22 9.18 19.23
CA ALA A 119 7.29 10.58 19.69
C ALA A 119 5.99 11.07 20.36
N LEU A 120 4.87 10.38 20.13
CA LEU A 120 3.59 10.60 20.77
C LEU A 120 3.34 9.64 21.96
N ASP A 121 4.32 8.82 22.32
CA ASP A 121 4.18 7.73 23.32
C ASP A 121 3.04 6.75 23.02
N ILE A 122 2.71 6.60 21.74
CA ILE A 122 1.73 5.63 21.24
C ILE A 122 2.47 4.31 21.00
N GLN A 123 2.21 3.33 21.87
CA GLN A 123 2.68 1.95 21.70
C GLN A 123 1.94 1.30 20.51
N GLY A 124 2.53 1.39 19.32
CA GLY A 124 1.93 0.89 18.08
C GLY A 124 1.98 -0.64 17.95
N HIS A 125 0.90 -1.33 18.29
CA HIS A 125 0.74 -2.78 18.01
C HIS A 125 -0.01 -3.07 16.69
N ALA A 126 -0.54 -2.06 16.02
CA ALA A 126 -1.48 -2.25 14.91
C ALA A 126 -0.86 -2.86 13.63
N LEU A 127 0.42 -2.62 13.37
CA LEU A 127 1.13 -3.15 12.18
C LEU A 127 1.84 -4.49 12.45
N ALA A 128 1.93 -4.94 13.70
CA ALA A 128 2.65 -6.14 14.11
C ALA A 128 1.76 -7.39 14.17
N SER A 129 0.53 -7.34 13.67
CA SER A 129 -0.38 -8.49 13.77
C SER A 129 -0.11 -9.48 12.62
N GLU A 130 0.33 -10.69 12.96
CA GLU A 130 0.40 -11.82 12.03
C GLU A 130 -0.99 -12.30 11.56
N ARG A 131 -2.07 -11.62 11.97
CA ARG A 131 -3.45 -12.00 11.69
C ARG A 131 -3.70 -12.29 10.22
N THR A 132 -3.18 -11.45 9.33
CA THR A 132 -3.37 -11.61 7.88
C THR A 132 -2.57 -12.79 7.33
N ALA A 133 -1.32 -12.98 7.77
CA ALA A 133 -0.51 -14.14 7.41
C ALA A 133 -1.17 -15.45 7.89
N ASN A 134 -1.63 -15.48 9.14
CA ASN A 134 -2.33 -16.61 9.72
C ASN A 134 -3.67 -16.90 9.04
N ALA A 135 -4.41 -15.87 8.64
CA ALA A 135 -5.64 -16.04 7.84
C ALA A 135 -5.34 -16.67 6.48
N THR A 136 -4.29 -16.21 5.79
CA THR A 136 -3.85 -16.78 4.51
C THR A 136 -3.41 -18.24 4.67
N LEU A 137 -2.64 -18.57 5.71
CA LEU A 137 -2.23 -19.96 6.00
C LEU A 137 -3.44 -20.87 6.27
N ARG A 138 -4.44 -20.39 7.01
CA ARG A 138 -5.68 -21.14 7.26
C ARG A 138 -6.49 -21.37 5.99
N MET A 139 -6.58 -20.37 5.12
CA MET A 139 -7.24 -20.51 3.82
C MET A 139 -6.54 -21.57 2.96
N LEU A 140 -5.21 -21.54 2.87
CA LEU A 140 -4.43 -22.53 2.13
C LEU A 140 -4.59 -23.94 2.71
N ALA A 141 -4.63 -24.08 4.03
CA ALA A 141 -4.90 -25.35 4.69
C ALA A 141 -6.31 -25.89 4.35
N GLY A 142 -7.33 -25.03 4.36
CA GLY A 142 -8.70 -25.38 3.97
C GLY A 142 -8.81 -25.82 2.52
N LEU A 143 -8.14 -25.11 1.61
CA LEU A 143 -8.08 -25.46 0.18
C LEU A 143 -7.36 -26.80 -0.06
N LYS A 144 -6.30 -27.08 0.69
CA LYS A 144 -5.60 -28.37 0.61
C LYS A 144 -6.50 -29.52 1.05
N ALA A 145 -7.25 -29.35 2.14
CA ALA A 145 -8.16 -30.36 2.66
C ALA A 145 -9.33 -30.64 1.69
N SER A 146 -9.90 -29.60 1.08
CA SER A 146 -10.98 -29.78 0.11
C SER A 146 -10.52 -30.51 -1.16
N LEU A 147 -9.31 -30.23 -1.64
CA LEU A 147 -8.72 -30.93 -2.80
C LEU A 147 -8.40 -32.41 -2.54
N GLN A 148 -8.20 -32.80 -1.28
CA GLN A 148 -7.95 -34.19 -0.90
C GLN A 148 -9.25 -35.01 -0.82
N HIS A 149 -10.36 -34.40 -0.41
CA HIS A 149 -11.67 -35.08 -0.33
C HIS A 149 -12.40 -35.22 -1.67
N THR A 150 -11.98 -34.52 -2.73
CA THR A 150 -12.54 -34.67 -4.10
C THR A 150 -11.83 -35.75 -4.92
N ARG A 151 -10.91 -36.52 -4.32
CA ARG A 151 -10.10 -37.56 -4.99
C ARG A 151 -10.45 -38.99 -4.58
N ASP A 152 -11.37 -39.17 -3.63
CA ASP A 152 -12.02 -40.44 -3.30
C ASP A 152 -13.38 -40.54 -4.01
#